data_AF-A0A7J4IWL6-F1
#
_entry.id   AF-A0A7J4IWL6-F1
#
_cell.length_a   1.000
_cell.length_b   1.000
_cell.length_c   1.000
_cell.angle_alpha   90.00
_cell.angle_beta   90.00
_cell.angle_gamma   90.00
#
_symmetry.space_group_name_H-M   'P 1'
#
loop_
_entity.id
_entity.type
_entity.pdbx_description
1 polymer ?
#
loop_
_entity_poly.entity_id
_entity_poly.type
_entity_poly.pdbx_seq_one_letter_code
_entity_poly.pdbx_strand_id
1 'polypeptide(L)'
;MVAKLVSRVLKHYSDNFITVLGFAMLLVFVLLFLQLPSNFLSSGSIMLEFSILSENLLESAVLLLSVIVFLLIYSAFVALIVFAVRKDFGKVKLYYYLNEKVYSFAKRYFLFNLGFSAALFVLLSAFVYLSAPEALTAFVLFVVAALFIFVPQSIVVDEGSIEASILNNFEFIGQNKKYFFLVLAAGIVLVALINLAEFFIDSLFFVGSFITIALSLIVVVPLMEILKTELYTRKFELVKRTIHISR
;
A
#
# COMPACT_ATOMS: atom_id res chain seq x y z
N MET A 1 -2.40 23.67 9.55
CA MET A 1 -2.44 22.95 8.25
C MET A 1 -2.55 21.43 8.42
N VAL A 2 -1.73 20.82 9.30
CA VAL A 2 -1.74 19.37 9.56
C VAL A 2 -3.05 18.88 10.17
N ALA A 3 -3.59 19.57 11.20
CA ALA A 3 -4.88 19.19 11.82
C ALA A 3 -6.05 19.12 10.81
N LYS A 4 -6.14 20.09 9.88
CA LYS A 4 -7.14 20.10 8.79
C LYS A 4 -6.91 19.01 7.73
N LEU A 5 -5.69 18.49 7.60
CA LEU A 5 -5.40 17.34 6.74
C LEU A 5 -5.85 16.05 7.43
N VAL A 6 -5.47 15.87 8.70
CA VAL A 6 -5.87 14.71 9.51
C VAL A 6 -7.39 14.59 9.59
N SER A 7 -8.10 15.68 9.88
CA SER A 7 -9.56 15.65 9.95
C SER A 7 -10.23 15.25 8.63
N ARG A 8 -9.66 15.65 7.49
CA ARG A 8 -10.15 15.25 6.17
C ARG A 8 -9.86 13.79 5.86
N VAL A 9 -8.65 13.32 6.15
CA VAL A 9 -8.28 11.91 5.97
C VAL A 9 -9.19 11.00 6.80
N LEU A 10 -9.45 11.36 8.06
CA LEU A 10 -10.38 10.61 8.92
C LEU A 10 -11.82 10.68 8.41
N LYS A 11 -12.25 11.83 7.88
CA LYS A 11 -13.56 11.95 7.25
C LYS A 11 -13.67 11.03 6.03
N HIS A 12 -12.71 11.05 5.11
CA HIS A 12 -12.72 10.17 3.94
C HIS A 12 -12.62 8.69 4.33
N TYR A 13 -11.92 8.35 5.40
CA TYR A 13 -11.89 7.00 5.96
C TYR A 13 -13.28 6.56 6.42
N SER A 14 -13.97 7.41 7.19
CA SER A 14 -15.33 7.14 7.67
C SER A 14 -16.34 7.07 6.53
N ASP A 15 -16.28 8.00 5.57
CA ASP A 15 -17.20 8.07 4.44
C ASP A 15 -17.05 6.86 3.51
N ASN A 16 -15.85 6.26 3.45
CA ASN A 16 -15.53 5.09 2.63
C ASN A 16 -15.29 3.81 3.45
N PHE A 17 -15.82 3.74 4.66
CA PHE A 17 -15.56 2.63 5.60
C PHE A 17 -15.92 1.26 5.03
N ILE A 18 -16.96 1.16 4.19
CA ILE A 18 -17.34 -0.09 3.51
C ILE A 18 -16.21 -0.58 2.57
N THR A 19 -15.59 0.34 1.82
CA THR A 19 -14.46 0.02 0.93
C THR A 19 -13.21 -0.35 1.74
N VAL A 20 -12.98 0.34 2.86
CA VAL A 20 -11.91 0.03 3.82
C VAL A 20 -12.08 -1.39 4.38
N LEU A 21 -13.29 -1.78 4.78
CA LEU A 21 -13.58 -3.13 5.25
C LEU A 21 -13.31 -4.21 4.19
N GLY A 22 -13.29 -3.85 2.90
CA GLY A 22 -12.84 -4.75 1.83
C GLY A 22 -11.44 -5.31 2.08
N PHE A 23 -10.53 -4.50 2.62
CA PHE A 23 -9.17 -4.96 2.98
C PHE A 23 -9.18 -6.05 4.06
N ALA A 24 -10.22 -6.16 4.89
CA ALA A 24 -10.34 -7.24 5.85
C ALA A 24 -10.49 -8.62 5.17
N MET A 25 -10.98 -8.68 3.92
CA MET A 25 -11.01 -9.93 3.14
C MET A 25 -9.61 -10.50 2.90
N LEU A 26 -8.57 -9.64 2.93
CA LEU A 26 -7.19 -10.09 2.79
C LEU A 26 -6.68 -10.88 4.00
N LEU A 27 -7.39 -10.84 5.15
CA LEU A 27 -7.05 -11.66 6.32
C LEU A 27 -7.15 -13.16 6.04
N VAL A 28 -7.94 -13.58 5.06
CA VAL A 28 -7.99 -15.00 4.64
C VAL A 28 -6.62 -15.48 4.17
N PHE A 29 -5.84 -14.61 3.50
CA PHE A 29 -4.48 -14.95 3.07
C PHE A 29 -3.51 -15.05 4.24
N VAL A 30 -3.74 -14.33 5.33
CA VAL A 30 -2.93 -14.45 6.54
C VAL A 30 -3.04 -15.85 7.13
N LEU A 31 -4.25 -16.40 7.20
CA LEU A 31 -4.47 -17.78 7.65
C LEU A 31 -3.80 -18.80 6.72
N LEU A 32 -3.84 -18.56 5.41
CA LEU A 32 -3.13 -19.40 4.44
C LEU A 32 -1.60 -19.32 4.61
N PHE A 33 -1.06 -18.12 4.84
CA PHE A 33 0.37 -17.93 5.05
C PHE A 33 0.86 -18.53 6.37
N LEU A 34 0.06 -18.52 7.43
CA LEU A 34 0.43 -19.17 8.71
C LEU A 34 0.63 -20.69 8.61
N GLN A 35 0.01 -21.33 7.61
CA GLN A 35 0.10 -22.78 7.42
C GLN A 35 1.32 -23.21 6.61
N LEU A 36 2.06 -22.26 6.01
CA LEU A 36 3.20 -22.55 5.15
C LEU A 36 4.51 -22.35 5.95
N PRO A 37 5.42 -23.35 5.93
CA PRO A 37 6.58 -23.40 6.82
C PRO A 37 7.65 -22.30 6.54
N SER A 38 7.59 -21.65 5.37
CA SER A 38 8.52 -20.61 4.89
C SER A 38 8.24 -19.20 5.42
N ASN A 39 7.17 -18.99 6.18
CA ASN A 39 6.63 -17.64 6.35
C ASN A 39 7.03 -17.00 7.67
N PHE A 40 8.03 -16.12 7.62
CA PHE A 40 8.13 -15.05 8.62
C PHE A 40 7.10 -13.97 8.28
N LEU A 41 5.89 -14.10 8.85
CA LEU A 41 4.97 -12.97 8.99
C LEU A 41 5.57 -12.00 10.02
N SER A 42 6.57 -11.23 9.62
CA SER A 42 7.05 -10.09 10.38
C SER A 42 5.98 -9.00 10.37
N SER A 43 5.76 -8.36 11.53
CA SER A 43 4.65 -7.49 11.94
C SER A 43 4.39 -6.21 11.10
N GLY A 44 4.90 -6.16 9.88
CA GLY A 44 4.64 -5.08 8.93
C GLY A 44 5.05 -5.39 7.49
N SER A 45 5.60 -6.59 7.22
CA SER A 45 6.00 -6.99 5.87
C SER A 45 5.13 -8.14 5.39
N ILE A 46 4.16 -7.83 4.54
CA ILE A 46 3.52 -8.84 3.67
C ILE A 46 4.48 -9.20 2.51
N MET A 47 5.79 -9.14 2.77
CA MET A 47 6.85 -9.50 1.84
C MET A 47 7.44 -10.78 2.39
N LEU A 48 7.15 -11.87 1.70
CA LEU A 48 7.56 -13.21 2.08
C LEU A 48 9.06 -13.35 1.82
N GLU A 49 9.75 -13.88 2.81
CA GLU A 49 11.11 -14.35 2.63
C GLU A 49 11.06 -15.68 1.86
N PHE A 50 11.40 -15.62 0.57
CA PHE A 50 11.27 -16.75 -0.33
C PHE A 50 12.53 -17.61 -0.29
N SER A 51 12.52 -18.64 0.56
CA SER A 51 13.49 -19.74 0.49
C SER A 51 13.07 -20.78 -0.56
N ILE A 52 12.88 -20.34 -1.82
CA ILE A 52 12.40 -21.19 -2.94
C ILE A 52 13.36 -22.36 -3.21
N LEU A 53 14.64 -22.23 -2.85
CA LEU A 53 15.67 -23.23 -3.15
C LEU A 53 15.76 -24.38 -2.12
N SER A 54 15.20 -24.22 -0.92
CA SER A 54 15.28 -25.23 0.15
C SER A 54 13.97 -25.96 0.41
N GLU A 55 12.88 -25.58 -0.26
CA GLU A 55 11.54 -26.08 0.03
C GLU A 55 10.97 -27.00 -1.04
N ASN A 56 9.93 -27.74 -0.65
CA ASN A 56 9.16 -28.58 -1.55
C ASN A 56 8.58 -27.73 -2.70
N LEU A 57 8.81 -28.16 -3.95
CA LEU A 57 8.36 -27.46 -5.15
C LEU A 57 6.85 -27.17 -5.13
N LEU A 58 6.05 -28.09 -4.57
CA LEU A 58 4.60 -27.94 -4.48
C LEU A 58 4.20 -26.84 -3.48
N GLU A 59 4.86 -26.77 -2.32
CA GLU A 59 4.62 -25.73 -1.31
C GLU A 59 5.02 -24.34 -1.85
N SER A 60 6.17 -24.25 -2.52
CA SER A 60 6.62 -23.03 -3.19
C SER A 60 5.64 -22.57 -4.27
N ALA A 61 5.07 -23.49 -5.06
CA ALA A 61 4.08 -23.16 -6.09
C ALA A 61 2.76 -22.66 -5.50
N VAL A 62 2.28 -23.26 -4.41
CA VAL A 62 1.07 -22.83 -3.69
C VAL A 62 1.29 -21.44 -3.07
N LEU A 63 2.46 -21.19 -2.49
CA LEU A 63 2.83 -19.88 -1.94
C LEU A 63 2.84 -18.80 -3.04
N LEU A 64 3.52 -19.07 -4.16
CA LEU A 64 3.59 -18.16 -5.30
C LEU A 64 2.18 -17.81 -5.83
N LEU A 65 1.33 -18.83 -6.02
CA LEU A 65 -0.04 -18.63 -6.48
C LEU A 65 -0.84 -17.79 -5.48
N SER A 66 -0.72 -18.07 -4.19
CA SER A 66 -1.39 -17.32 -3.12
C SER A 66 -0.99 -15.85 -3.11
N VAL A 67 0.30 -15.56 -3.36
CA VAL A 67 0.82 -14.18 -3.47
C VAL A 67 0.29 -13.47 -4.70
N ILE A 68 0.23 -14.15 -5.84
CA ILE A 68 -0.32 -13.58 -7.07
C ILE A 68 -1.79 -13.21 -6.85
N VAL A 69 -2.58 -14.09 -6.24
CA VAL A 69 -3.99 -13.83 -5.94
C VAL A 69 -4.13 -12.72 -4.89
N PHE A 70 -3.29 -12.72 -3.84
CA PHE A 70 -3.25 -11.65 -2.85
C PHE A 70 -2.99 -10.30 -3.50
N LEU A 71 -1.96 -10.19 -4.35
CA LEU A 71 -1.60 -8.96 -5.06
C LEU A 71 -2.72 -8.49 -5.97
N LEU A 72 -3.45 -9.41 -6.62
CA LEU A 72 -4.59 -9.08 -7.47
C LEU A 72 -5.71 -8.41 -6.66
N ILE A 73 -6.11 -9.03 -5.55
CA ILE A 73 -7.19 -8.53 -4.68
C ILE A 73 -6.76 -7.23 -3.99
N TYR A 74 -5.53 -7.18 -3.47
CA TYR A 74 -4.93 -5.98 -2.89
C TYR A 74 -4.94 -4.82 -3.88
N SER A 75 -4.53 -5.07 -5.13
CA SER A 75 -4.49 -4.04 -6.16
C SER A 75 -5.88 -3.51 -6.52
N ALA A 76 -6.91 -4.38 -6.51
CA ALA A 76 -8.29 -3.97 -6.70
C ALA A 76 -8.79 -3.07 -5.56
N PHE A 77 -8.52 -3.42 -4.30
CA PHE A 77 -8.92 -2.59 -3.16
C PHE A 77 -8.19 -1.26 -3.10
N VAL A 78 -6.90 -1.22 -3.40
CA VAL A 78 -6.15 0.05 -3.52
C VAL A 78 -6.72 0.91 -4.65
N ALA A 79 -6.99 0.35 -5.82
CA ALA A 79 -7.61 1.10 -6.91
C ALA A 79 -8.99 1.66 -6.52
N LEU A 80 -9.80 0.87 -5.82
CA LEU A 80 -11.11 1.29 -5.32
C LEU A 80 -11.02 2.42 -4.30
N ILE A 81 -10.16 2.32 -3.27
CA ILE A 81 -10.07 3.36 -2.24
C ILE A 81 -9.52 4.66 -2.81
N VAL A 82 -8.50 4.60 -3.68
CA VAL A 82 -7.95 5.79 -4.35
C VAL A 82 -9.01 6.42 -5.25
N PHE A 83 -9.79 5.62 -5.98
CA PHE A 83 -10.87 6.12 -6.81
C PHE A 83 -12.00 6.75 -5.97
N ALA A 84 -12.36 6.13 -4.84
CA ALA A 84 -13.39 6.62 -3.95
C ALA A 84 -13.04 7.99 -3.35
N VAL A 85 -11.78 8.16 -2.92
CA VAL A 85 -11.28 9.46 -2.45
C VAL A 85 -11.20 10.48 -3.59
N ARG A 86 -10.75 10.07 -4.79
CA ARG A 86 -10.71 10.96 -5.98
C ARG A 86 -12.09 11.48 -6.35
N LYS A 87 -13.12 10.64 -6.28
CA LYS A 87 -14.51 10.98 -6.64
C LYS A 87 -15.00 12.20 -5.88
N ASP A 88 -14.60 12.39 -4.63
CA ASP A 88 -15.01 13.54 -3.82
C ASP A 88 -14.51 14.89 -4.40
N PHE A 89 -13.55 14.84 -5.33
CA PHE A 89 -13.01 16.01 -6.04
C PHE A 89 -13.64 16.27 -7.43
N GLY A 90 -14.55 15.41 -7.93
CA GLY A 90 -15.13 15.56 -9.28
C GLY A 90 -16.55 15.00 -9.46
N LYS A 91 -17.41 15.72 -10.22
CA LYS A 91 -18.75 15.26 -10.62
C LYS A 91 -18.67 14.21 -11.75
N VAL A 92 -18.16 13.01 -11.46
CA VAL A 92 -18.05 11.93 -12.46
C VAL A 92 -19.31 11.06 -12.48
N LYS A 93 -19.80 10.69 -13.67
CA LYS A 93 -20.91 9.72 -13.84
C LYS A 93 -20.46 8.34 -13.35
N LEU A 94 -21.03 7.90 -12.23
CA LEU A 94 -20.52 6.78 -11.40
C LEU A 94 -20.45 5.42 -12.12
N TYR A 95 -21.51 5.05 -12.84
CA TYR A 95 -21.73 3.65 -13.26
C TYR A 95 -20.80 3.18 -14.39
N TYR A 96 -20.63 3.99 -15.44
CA TYR A 96 -19.73 3.67 -16.57
C TYR A 96 -18.27 3.66 -16.12
N TYR A 97 -17.92 4.59 -15.23
CA TYR A 97 -16.56 4.76 -14.76
C TYR A 97 -16.14 3.65 -13.77
N LEU A 98 -17.05 3.18 -12.92
CA LEU A 98 -16.78 2.09 -11.97
C LEU A 98 -16.45 0.77 -12.69
N ASN A 99 -17.25 0.34 -13.66
CA ASN A 99 -17.05 -0.98 -14.27
C ASN A 99 -15.84 -1.04 -15.22
N GLU A 100 -15.62 -0.02 -16.05
CA GLU A 100 -14.58 -0.10 -17.09
C GLU A 100 -13.23 0.43 -16.62
N LYS A 101 -13.21 1.53 -15.84
CA LYS A 101 -11.96 2.19 -15.45
C LYS A 101 -11.33 1.57 -14.20
N VAL A 102 -12.12 1.17 -13.18
CA VAL A 102 -11.55 0.55 -11.97
C VAL A 102 -10.89 -0.77 -12.30
N TYR A 103 -11.49 -1.61 -13.15
CA TYR A 103 -10.85 -2.84 -13.63
C TYR A 103 -9.51 -2.53 -14.33
N SER A 104 -9.48 -1.52 -15.20
CA SER A 104 -8.25 -1.10 -15.88
C SER A 104 -7.18 -0.63 -14.89
N PHE A 105 -7.55 0.17 -13.88
CA PHE A 105 -6.62 0.64 -12.86
C PHE A 105 -6.11 -0.50 -11.98
N ALA A 106 -7.00 -1.37 -11.52
CA ALA A 106 -6.65 -2.55 -10.73
C ALA A 106 -5.68 -3.45 -11.49
N LYS A 107 -5.93 -3.70 -12.79
CA LYS A 107 -5.04 -4.48 -13.65
C LYS A 107 -3.67 -3.82 -13.82
N ARG A 108 -3.62 -2.51 -14.09
CA ARG A 108 -2.35 -1.77 -14.22
C ARG A 108 -1.54 -1.79 -12.92
N TYR A 109 -2.22 -1.58 -11.79
CA TYR A 109 -1.56 -1.59 -10.49
C TYR A 109 -1.12 -2.99 -10.07
N PHE A 110 -1.90 -4.03 -10.41
CA PHE A 110 -1.49 -5.43 -10.25
C PHE A 110 -0.23 -5.76 -11.04
N LEU A 111 -0.18 -5.42 -12.34
CA LEU A 111 0.99 -5.66 -13.17
C LEU A 111 2.22 -4.89 -12.66
N PHE A 112 2.01 -3.65 -12.20
CA PHE A 112 3.06 -2.88 -11.53
C PHE A 112 3.56 -3.60 -10.27
N ASN A 113 2.68 -4.00 -9.37
CA ASN A 113 3.04 -4.69 -8.13
C ASN A 113 3.76 -6.02 -8.39
N LEU A 114 3.34 -6.76 -9.42
CA LEU A 114 3.98 -8.02 -9.80
C LEU A 114 5.40 -7.79 -10.31
N GLY A 115 5.60 -6.85 -11.23
CA GLY A 115 6.93 -6.48 -11.71
C GLY A 115 7.82 -5.87 -10.63
N PHE A 116 7.25 -5.03 -9.76
CA PHE A 116 7.95 -4.40 -8.66
C PHE A 116 8.38 -5.43 -7.60
N SER A 117 7.49 -6.36 -7.23
CA SER A 117 7.82 -7.45 -6.29
C SER A 117 8.90 -8.36 -6.86
N ALA A 118 8.85 -8.70 -8.16
CA ALA A 118 9.91 -9.45 -8.82
C ALA A 118 11.25 -8.71 -8.80
N ALA A 119 11.25 -7.39 -9.05
CA ALA A 119 12.47 -6.58 -8.97
C ALA A 119 13.05 -6.52 -7.54
N LEU A 120 12.19 -6.35 -6.53
CA LEU A 120 12.62 -6.38 -5.12
C LEU A 120 13.15 -7.76 -4.72
N PHE A 121 12.55 -8.85 -5.21
CA PHE A 121 13.04 -10.20 -4.96
C PHE A 121 14.43 -10.44 -5.56
N VAL A 122 14.65 -10.00 -6.81
CA VAL A 122 15.98 -10.07 -7.45
C VAL A 122 17.01 -9.25 -6.66
N LEU A 123 16.62 -8.06 -6.22
CA LEU A 123 17.48 -7.19 -5.41
C LEU A 123 17.84 -7.86 -4.08
N LEU A 124 16.84 -8.36 -3.34
CA LEU A 124 17.03 -9.09 -2.09
C LEU A 124 17.96 -10.29 -2.29
N SER A 125 17.72 -11.11 -3.32
CA SER A 125 18.56 -12.26 -3.65
C SER A 125 20.02 -11.87 -3.90
N ALA A 126 20.26 -10.74 -4.59
CA ALA A 126 21.61 -10.23 -4.80
C ALA A 126 22.29 -9.79 -3.49
N PHE A 127 21.58 -9.12 -2.59
CA PHE A 127 22.10 -8.72 -1.28
C PHE A 127 22.43 -9.94 -0.40
N VAL A 128 21.56 -10.96 -0.41
CA VAL A 128 21.79 -12.23 0.29
C VAL A 128 23.03 -12.93 -0.25
N TYR A 129 23.17 -13.03 -1.57
CA TYR A 129 24.35 -13.63 -2.21
C TYR A 129 25.65 -12.90 -1.84
N LEU A 130 25.61 -11.57 -1.74
CA LEU A 130 26.75 -10.75 -1.32
C LEU A 130 27.00 -10.78 0.19
N SER A 131 26.21 -11.53 0.97
CA SER A 131 26.28 -11.58 2.43
C SER A 131 26.20 -10.18 3.07
N ALA A 132 25.40 -9.30 2.48
CA ALA A 132 25.25 -7.94 2.97
C ALA A 132 24.53 -7.91 4.33
N PRO A 133 24.85 -6.95 5.22
CA PRO A 133 24.17 -6.83 6.50
C PRO A 133 22.65 -6.64 6.33
N GLU A 134 21.85 -7.38 7.10
CA GLU A 134 20.38 -7.34 7.02
C GLU A 134 19.82 -5.92 7.14
N ALA A 135 20.36 -5.12 8.06
CA ALA A 135 19.96 -3.73 8.26
C ALA A 135 20.19 -2.87 6.99
N LEU A 136 21.30 -3.11 6.27
CA LEU A 136 21.59 -2.42 5.02
C LEU A 136 20.61 -2.87 3.93
N THR A 137 20.38 -4.18 3.81
CA THR A 137 19.43 -4.75 2.85
C THR A 137 18.02 -4.19 3.07
N ALA A 138 17.53 -4.20 4.30
CA ALA A 138 16.23 -3.65 4.67
C ALA A 138 16.12 -2.15 4.38
N PHE A 139 17.17 -1.38 4.69
CA PHE A 139 17.21 0.05 4.40
C PHE A 139 17.15 0.34 2.90
N VAL A 140 17.92 -0.39 2.07
CA VAL A 140 17.90 -0.23 0.62
C VAL A 140 16.52 -0.59 0.05
N LEU A 141 15.94 -1.72 0.45
CA LEU A 141 14.59 -2.13 0.02
C LEU A 141 13.54 -1.09 0.42
N PHE A 142 13.62 -0.55 1.63
CA PHE A 142 12.75 0.53 2.10
C PHE A 142 12.89 1.79 1.22
N VAL A 143 14.12 2.22 0.92
CA VAL A 143 14.37 3.39 0.06
C VAL A 143 13.80 3.17 -1.33
N VAL A 144 14.04 1.99 -1.93
CA VAL A 144 13.50 1.65 -3.25
C VAL A 144 11.97 1.65 -3.21
N ALA A 145 11.34 1.02 -2.22
CA ALA A 145 9.88 1.03 -2.05
C ALA A 145 9.31 2.44 -1.86
N ALA A 146 9.96 3.28 -1.05
CA ALA A 146 9.57 4.66 -0.84
C ALA A 146 9.56 5.46 -2.15
N LEU A 147 10.51 5.25 -3.05
CA LEU A 147 10.58 5.98 -4.32
C LEU A 147 9.36 5.75 -5.23
N PHE A 148 8.63 4.65 -5.08
CA PHE A 148 7.45 4.32 -5.90
C PHE A 148 6.12 4.48 -5.14
N ILE A 149 6.13 5.16 -3.99
CA ILE A 149 5.00 5.19 -3.05
C ILE A 149 3.70 5.81 -3.63
N PHE A 150 3.80 6.70 -4.62
CA PHE A 150 2.65 7.38 -5.26
C PHE A 150 2.24 6.78 -6.61
N VAL A 151 2.84 5.69 -7.06
CA VAL A 151 2.44 5.00 -8.30
C VAL A 151 0.94 4.64 -8.33
N PRO A 152 0.31 4.08 -7.28
CA PRO A 152 -1.12 3.77 -7.35
C PRO A 152 -1.99 5.03 -7.54
N GLN A 153 -1.63 6.14 -6.88
CA GLN A 153 -2.31 7.43 -7.07
C GLN A 153 -2.15 7.93 -8.50
N SER A 154 -0.95 7.83 -9.06
CA SER A 154 -0.66 8.22 -10.44
C SER A 154 -1.50 7.41 -11.45
N ILE A 155 -1.59 6.09 -11.28
CA ILE A 155 -2.40 5.20 -12.14
C ILE A 155 -3.88 5.59 -12.10
N VAL A 156 -4.43 5.83 -10.91
CA VAL A 156 -5.89 6.01 -10.72
C VAL A 156 -6.32 7.46 -10.93
N VAL A 157 -5.50 8.43 -10.51
CA VAL A 157 -5.84 9.86 -10.54
C VAL A 157 -5.56 10.47 -11.91
N ASP A 158 -4.41 10.14 -12.52
CA ASP A 158 -4.05 10.65 -13.85
C ASP A 158 -4.50 9.73 -14.98
N GLU A 159 -5.02 8.54 -14.66
CA GLU A 159 -5.43 7.51 -15.63
C GLU A 159 -4.29 7.05 -16.56
N GLY A 160 -3.05 7.22 -16.12
CA GLY A 160 -1.83 6.97 -16.91
C GLY A 160 -1.55 5.49 -17.17
N SER A 161 -0.76 5.21 -18.21
CA SER A 161 -0.10 3.91 -18.38
C SER A 161 0.88 3.66 -17.23
N ILE A 162 1.36 2.42 -17.06
CA ILE A 162 2.31 2.09 -15.96
C ILE A 162 3.58 2.97 -16.08
N GLU A 163 4.14 3.09 -17.28
CA GLU A 163 5.33 3.89 -17.57
C GLU A 163 5.11 5.38 -17.25
N ALA A 164 4.04 5.97 -17.78
CA ALA A 164 3.67 7.34 -17.48
C ALA A 164 3.42 7.54 -15.98
N SER A 165 2.84 6.55 -15.31
CA SER A 165 2.54 6.61 -13.89
C SER A 165 3.81 6.64 -13.02
N ILE A 166 4.83 5.88 -13.42
CA ILE A 166 6.16 5.88 -12.78
C ILE A 166 6.83 7.25 -12.97
N LEU A 167 6.84 7.79 -14.19
CA LEU A 167 7.41 9.11 -14.48
C LEU A 167 6.70 10.22 -13.67
N ASN A 168 5.37 10.23 -13.69
CA ASN A 168 4.56 11.17 -12.93
C ASN A 168 4.76 11.03 -11.42
N ASN A 169 5.03 9.82 -10.91
CA ASN A 169 5.38 9.60 -9.51
C ASN A 169 6.70 10.31 -9.16
N PHE A 170 7.74 10.16 -9.98
CA PHE A 170 9.02 10.84 -9.77
C PHE A 170 8.91 12.35 -9.90
N GLU A 171 8.18 12.84 -10.92
CA GLU A 171 7.91 14.25 -11.09
C GLU A 171 7.19 14.83 -9.87
N PHE A 172 6.16 14.14 -9.38
CA PHE A 172 5.41 14.56 -8.20
C PHE A 172 6.30 14.64 -6.95
N ILE A 173 7.13 13.62 -6.69
CA ILE A 173 8.08 13.63 -5.55
C ILE A 173 9.08 14.77 -5.69
N GLY A 174 9.62 14.99 -6.89
CA GLY A 174 10.58 16.06 -7.17
C GLY A 174 10.01 17.46 -6.91
N GLN A 175 8.78 17.71 -7.36
CA GLN A 175 8.09 18.99 -7.18
C GLN A 175 7.48 19.17 -5.78
N ASN A 176 7.11 18.07 -5.11
CA ASN A 176 6.36 18.09 -3.85
C ASN A 176 7.06 17.31 -2.72
N LYS A 177 8.37 17.52 -2.55
CA LYS A 177 9.20 16.85 -1.53
C LYS A 177 8.59 16.85 -0.13
N LYS A 178 7.94 17.97 0.27
CA LYS A 178 7.26 18.08 1.56
C LYS A 178 6.16 17.02 1.74
N TYR A 179 5.38 16.72 0.71
CA TYR A 179 4.32 15.72 0.78
C TYR A 179 4.90 14.31 0.83
N PHE A 180 5.96 14.05 0.08
CA PHE A 180 6.70 12.79 0.17
C PHE A 180 7.20 12.51 1.59
N PHE A 181 7.92 13.45 2.22
CA PHE A 181 8.40 13.28 3.59
C PHE A 181 7.28 13.20 4.63
N LEU A 182 6.16 13.90 4.41
CA LEU A 182 4.99 13.79 5.29
C LEU A 182 4.39 12.39 5.25
N VAL A 183 4.27 11.78 4.06
CA VAL A 183 3.79 10.40 3.92
C VAL A 183 4.75 9.43 4.58
N LEU A 184 6.07 9.58 4.39
CA LEU A 184 7.05 8.74 5.08
C LEU A 184 6.96 8.85 6.60
N ALA A 185 6.91 10.07 7.13
CA ALA A 185 6.77 10.30 8.57
C ALA A 185 5.48 9.70 9.12
N ALA A 186 4.35 9.87 8.41
CA ALA A 186 3.08 9.27 8.80
C ALA A 186 3.15 7.74 8.80
N GLY A 187 3.75 7.13 7.77
CA GLY A 187 3.95 5.68 7.70
C GLY A 187 4.79 5.14 8.85
N ILE A 188 5.93 5.79 9.14
CA ILE A 188 6.81 5.42 10.27
C ILE A 188 6.05 5.49 11.59
N VAL A 189 5.32 6.58 11.84
CA VAL A 189 4.53 6.75 13.07
C VAL A 189 3.44 5.68 13.18
N LEU A 190 2.71 5.39 12.10
CA LEU A 190 1.66 4.38 12.12
C LEU A 190 2.21 2.97 12.37
N VAL A 191 3.31 2.59 11.71
CA VAL A 191 3.98 1.30 11.94
C VAL A 191 4.51 1.21 13.36
N ALA A 192 5.12 2.28 13.89
CA ALA A 192 5.58 2.31 15.27
C ALA A 192 4.43 2.15 16.28
N LEU A 193 3.27 2.78 16.03
CA LEU A 193 2.09 2.64 16.87
C LEU A 193 1.52 1.22 16.83
N ILE A 194 1.54 0.57 15.67
CA ILE A 194 1.12 -0.83 15.53
C ILE A 194 2.07 -1.75 16.32
N ASN A 195 3.39 -1.61 16.13
CA ASN A 195 4.36 -2.43 16.87
C ASN A 195 4.27 -2.21 18.39
N LEU A 196 3.98 -0.98 18.83
CA LEU A 196 3.71 -0.69 20.23
C LEU A 196 2.44 -1.41 20.71
N ALA A 197 1.37 -1.37 19.91
CA ALA A 197 0.12 -2.07 20.22
C ALA A 197 0.33 -3.59 20.30
N GLU A 198 1.10 -4.17 19.38
CA GLU A 198 1.50 -5.58 19.39
C GLU A 198 2.19 -5.95 20.70
N PHE A 199 3.21 -5.18 21.09
CA PHE A 199 3.97 -5.42 22.31
C PHE A 199 3.04 -5.46 23.55
N PHE A 200 2.08 -4.54 23.64
CA PHE A 200 1.10 -4.55 24.74
C PHE A 200 0.14 -5.74 24.64
N ILE A 201 -0.32 -6.11 23.45
CA ILE A 201 -1.26 -7.22 23.27
C ILE A 201 -0.59 -8.57 23.56
N ASP A 202 0.63 -8.78 23.07
CA ASP A 202 1.38 -10.02 23.30
C ASP A 202 1.73 -10.20 24.76
N SER A 203 1.96 -9.11 25.50
CA SER A 203 2.14 -9.19 26.96
C SER A 203 0.93 -9.76 27.71
N LEU A 204 -0.26 -9.80 27.09
CA LEU A 204 -1.51 -10.24 27.70
C LEU A 204 -2.09 -11.52 27.09
N PHE A 205 -2.05 -11.67 25.76
CA PHE A 205 -2.85 -12.66 25.03
C PHE A 205 -2.08 -13.51 24.00
N PHE A 206 -0.79 -13.24 23.73
CA PHE A 206 0.03 -13.96 22.72
C PHE A 206 -0.59 -14.06 21.31
N VAL A 207 -1.46 -13.11 20.95
CA VAL A 207 -2.12 -13.00 19.63
C VAL A 207 -1.81 -11.66 18.94
N GLY A 208 -0.77 -10.97 19.39
CA GLY A 208 -0.34 -9.65 18.92
C GLY A 208 -0.11 -9.63 17.42
N SER A 209 0.63 -10.61 16.89
CA SER A 209 0.93 -10.69 15.45
C SER A 209 -0.32 -10.70 14.56
N PHE A 210 -1.36 -11.45 14.92
CA PHE A 210 -2.62 -11.46 14.17
C PHE A 210 -3.36 -10.11 14.25
N ILE A 211 -3.41 -9.50 15.43
CA ILE A 211 -4.06 -8.21 15.62
C ILE A 211 -3.31 -7.10 14.87
N THR A 212 -1.98 -7.12 14.89
CA THR A 212 -1.11 -6.22 14.12
C THR A 212 -1.40 -6.29 12.64
N ILE A 213 -1.53 -7.50 12.07
CA ILE A 213 -1.84 -7.66 10.65
C ILE A 213 -3.25 -7.13 10.35
N ALA A 214 -4.23 -7.40 11.22
CA ALA A 214 -5.58 -6.87 11.07
C ALA A 214 -5.63 -5.33 11.13
N LEU A 215 -4.92 -4.72 12.08
CA LEU A 215 -4.77 -3.27 12.17
C LEU A 215 -4.04 -2.69 10.97
N SER A 216 -3.02 -3.39 10.46
CA SER A 216 -2.29 -2.97 9.26
C SER A 216 -3.21 -2.91 8.04
N LEU A 217 -4.01 -3.96 7.82
CA LEU A 217 -4.90 -4.07 6.66
C LEU A 217 -6.13 -3.17 6.75
N ILE A 218 -6.75 -3.03 7.92
CA ILE A 218 -8.02 -2.30 8.09
C ILE A 218 -7.78 -0.81 8.39
N VAL A 219 -6.69 -0.47 9.07
CA VAL A 219 -6.43 0.90 9.52
C VAL A 219 -5.28 1.52 8.72
N VAL A 220 -4.07 0.95 8.80
CA VAL A 220 -2.89 1.65 8.30
C VAL A 220 -2.82 1.73 6.79
N VAL A 221 -2.98 0.61 6.08
CA VAL A 221 -2.96 0.61 4.62
C VAL A 221 -4.03 1.55 4.04
N PRO A 222 -5.32 1.47 4.43
CA PRO A 222 -6.34 2.33 3.85
C PRO A 222 -6.13 3.81 4.23
N LEU A 223 -5.73 4.10 5.48
CA LEU A 223 -5.46 5.48 5.90
C LEU A 223 -4.27 6.08 5.15
N MET A 224 -3.24 5.29 4.88
CA MET A 224 -2.10 5.69 4.06
C MET A 224 -2.49 5.93 2.61
N GLU A 225 -3.30 5.07 1.99
CA GLU A 225 -3.79 5.28 0.63
C GLU A 225 -4.68 6.54 0.52
N ILE A 226 -5.53 6.81 1.51
CA ILE A 226 -6.33 8.03 1.58
C ILE A 226 -5.42 9.25 1.72
N LEU A 227 -4.47 9.24 2.66
CA LEU A 227 -3.52 10.34 2.87
C LEU A 227 -2.72 10.64 1.62
N LYS A 228 -2.17 9.62 0.97
CA LYS A 228 -1.42 9.77 -0.28
C LYS A 228 -2.30 10.38 -1.37
N THR A 229 -3.53 9.91 -1.51
CA THR A 229 -4.48 10.42 -2.52
C THR A 229 -4.82 11.89 -2.27
N GLU A 230 -5.12 12.26 -1.03
CA GLU A 230 -5.37 13.65 -0.59
C GLU A 230 -4.20 14.60 -0.88
N LEU A 231 -2.97 14.12 -0.76
CA LEU A 231 -1.79 14.93 -1.04
C LEU A 231 -1.49 14.98 -2.54
N TYR A 232 -1.68 13.86 -3.23
CA TYR A 232 -1.44 13.74 -4.66
C TYR A 232 -2.38 14.63 -5.48
N THR A 233 -3.67 14.67 -5.12
CA THR A 233 -4.67 15.51 -5.81
C THR A 233 -4.41 17.02 -5.65
N ARG A 234 -3.59 17.45 -4.68
CA ARG A 234 -3.23 18.87 -4.52
C ARG A 234 -2.33 19.41 -5.62
N LYS A 235 -1.79 18.56 -6.50
CA LYS A 235 -1.08 19.04 -7.69
C LYS A 235 -2.00 19.80 -8.64
N PHE A 236 -3.30 19.47 -8.68
CA PHE A 236 -4.28 20.14 -9.52
C PHE A 236 -4.71 21.50 -8.92
N GLU A 237 -4.55 22.58 -9.68
CA GLU A 237 -4.81 23.95 -9.21
C GLU A 237 -6.27 24.23 -8.83
N LEU A 238 -7.22 23.51 -9.44
CA LEU A 238 -8.64 23.63 -9.13
C LEU A 238 -8.95 23.19 -7.69
N VAL A 239 -8.25 22.17 -7.17
CA VAL A 239 -8.39 21.71 -5.78
C VAL A 239 -7.74 22.69 -4.80
N LYS A 240 -6.66 23.38 -5.21
CA LYS A 240 -6.03 24.43 -4.39
C LYS A 240 -6.99 25.60 -4.11
N ARG A 241 -7.82 26.00 -5.08
CA ARG A 241 -8.79 27.10 -4.93
C ARG A 241 -9.99 26.74 -4.06
N THR A 242 -10.58 25.55 -4.20
CA THR A 242 -11.76 25.14 -3.40
C THR A 242 -11.45 25.07 -1.89
N ILE A 243 -10.23 24.66 -1.52
CA ILE A 243 -9.79 24.66 -0.12
C ILE A 243 -9.61 26.10 0.42
N HIS A 244 -9.24 27.06 -0.44
CA HIS A 244 -9.09 28.46 -0.06
C HIS A 244 -10.42 29.18 0.16
N ILE A 245 -11.48 28.77 -0.53
CA ILE A 245 -12.84 29.35 -0.37
C ILE A 245 -13.51 28.84 0.92
N SER A 246 -13.07 27.71 1.48
CA SER A 246 -13.49 27.22 2.81
C SER A 246 -12.69 27.80 3.99
N ARG A 247 -11.87 28.84 3.75
CA ARG A 247 -11.26 29.66 4.81
C ARG A 247 -12.13 30.85 5.11
#